data_AF-A0A9D6WVV9-F1
#
_entry.id   AF-A0A9D6WVV9-F1
#
_cell.length_a   1.000
_cell.length_b   1.000
_cell.length_c   1.000
_cell.angle_alpha   90.00
_cell.angle_beta   90.00
_cell.angle_gamma   90.00
#
_symmetry.space_group_name_H-M   'P 1'
#
loop_
_entity.id
_entity.type
_entity.pdbx_description
1 polymer ?
#
loop_
_entity_poly.entity_id
_entity_poly.type
_entity_poly.pdbx_seq_one_letter_code
_entity_poly.pdbx_strand_id
1 'polypeptide(L)'
;MRYRIQLTLLVIAIGLTACATPTLIASPTRAASAPATIAPTSTPIARVTLTPMPTPTRAPVAGYINFVINTHDWTRVNESADTILRFIALFEKYNTRGEFYLTAPIVEQYAKHRPDVIEKLKNSAMTISYHIRPPHPAYIGFDDRLKKLDDKTLEQTLREYETYRLDLATGNIDKAQPGGYAYVAQVFGRKPVVASPQSNDPRIRKTLLKIYAELGAQMQVLYHEEGTALDKPLVKADGLWVRPSDFSITRIPVTTAKGTEEFWWTRLGTPQQTEFTPAKMLQTQLTAWNAPRAPFITALIHENDLYANGTGWSSIYYARGNPASPPYNLNTSDTTKPRAKATQDAIWQAYEAMLAYAAQNLRVVTSQDLVKLASGEK
;
A
#
# COMPACT_ATOMS: atom_id res chain seq x y z
N MET A 1 16.23 42.75 33.10
CA MET A 1 16.45 43.00 31.66
C MET A 1 15.18 42.63 30.91
N ARG A 2 14.42 43.64 30.45
CA ARG A 2 13.17 43.49 29.70
C ARG A 2 13.47 43.87 28.25
N TYR A 3 13.40 42.91 27.32
CA TYR A 3 13.51 43.21 25.89
C TYR A 3 12.11 43.43 25.30
N ARG A 4 11.82 44.69 24.98
CA ARG A 4 10.73 45.12 24.10
C ARG A 4 11.21 44.92 22.66
N ILE A 5 10.46 44.19 21.85
CA ILE A 5 10.63 44.16 20.39
C ILE A 5 9.43 44.87 19.78
N GLN A 6 9.70 45.96 19.07
CA GLN A 6 8.75 46.73 18.30
C GLN A 6 8.36 45.94 17.05
N LEU A 7 7.06 45.82 16.78
CA LEU A 7 6.52 45.26 15.55
C LEU A 7 6.10 46.43 14.65
N THR A 8 6.83 46.64 13.56
CA THR A 8 6.52 47.64 12.54
C THR A 8 5.51 47.04 11.55
N LEU A 9 4.33 47.66 11.46
CA LEU A 9 3.35 47.43 10.40
C LEU A 9 3.90 47.94 9.06
N LEU A 10 3.88 47.09 8.03
CA LEU A 10 3.99 47.53 6.64
C LEU A 10 2.67 47.24 5.92
N VAL A 11 1.97 48.33 5.61
CA VAL A 11 0.78 48.38 4.75
C VAL A 11 1.27 48.44 3.31
N ILE A 12 0.85 47.48 2.47
CA ILE A 12 0.95 47.61 1.01
C ILE A 12 -0.45 47.45 0.43
N ALA A 13 -0.93 48.55 -0.15
CA ALA A 13 -2.13 48.65 -0.96
C ALA A 13 -1.74 48.58 -2.44
N ILE A 14 -2.28 47.60 -3.17
CA ILE A 14 -2.38 47.51 -4.63
C ILE A 14 -3.62 46.64 -4.85
N GLY A 15 -4.67 46.96 -5.60
CA GLY A 15 -4.84 47.84 -6.76
C GLY A 15 -5.75 47.04 -7.71
N LEU A 16 -7.01 47.47 -7.83
CA LEU A 16 -8.03 46.88 -8.70
C LEU A 16 -7.64 46.97 -10.18
N THR A 17 -7.83 45.89 -10.93
CA THR A 17 -8.26 45.94 -12.34
C THR A 17 -9.08 44.70 -12.69
N ALA A 18 -10.20 44.97 -13.36
CA ALA A 18 -11.23 44.03 -13.77
C ALA A 18 -11.07 43.59 -15.24
N CYS A 19 -11.95 42.67 -15.64
CA CYS A 19 -12.37 42.28 -16.99
C CYS A 19 -11.55 41.20 -17.72
N ALA A 20 -12.11 39.98 -17.79
CA ALA A 20 -12.77 39.49 -19.01
C ALA A 20 -13.23 38.03 -18.81
N THR A 21 -14.54 37.81 -18.91
CA THR A 21 -15.19 36.50 -19.01
C THR A 21 -15.09 35.96 -20.43
N PRO A 22 -14.70 34.70 -20.66
CA PRO A 22 -14.99 34.02 -21.91
C PRO A 22 -16.35 33.31 -21.84
N THR A 23 -17.20 33.68 -22.78
CA THR A 23 -18.48 33.08 -23.12
C THR A 23 -18.29 31.60 -23.51
N LEU A 24 -18.89 30.68 -22.77
CA LEU A 24 -18.98 29.27 -23.15
C LEU A 24 -20.07 29.08 -24.21
N ILE A 25 -19.65 28.70 -25.42
CA ILE A 25 -20.53 28.27 -26.51
C ILE A 25 -21.01 26.85 -26.18
N ALA A 26 -22.32 26.69 -26.04
CA ALA A 26 -22.97 25.39 -25.88
C ALA A 26 -22.80 24.56 -27.17
N SER A 27 -22.26 23.35 -27.01
CA SER A 27 -22.25 22.34 -28.08
C SER A 27 -23.60 21.60 -28.12
N PRO A 28 -24.12 21.26 -29.31
CA PRO A 28 -25.42 20.62 -29.45
C PRO A 28 -25.41 19.18 -28.94
N THR A 29 -26.41 18.86 -28.13
CA THR A 29 -26.77 17.54 -27.60
C THR A 29 -27.00 16.56 -28.76
N ARG A 30 -26.12 15.57 -28.89
CA ARG A 30 -26.32 14.43 -29.80
C ARG A 30 -27.16 13.37 -29.08
N ALA A 31 -28.33 13.06 -29.64
CA ALA A 31 -29.22 12.02 -29.14
C ALA A 31 -28.51 10.65 -29.11
N ALA A 32 -28.64 9.95 -27.98
CA ALA A 32 -28.14 8.60 -27.79
C ALA A 32 -29.05 7.60 -28.51
N SER A 33 -28.50 6.88 -29.48
CA SER A 33 -29.14 5.71 -30.08
C SER A 33 -29.09 4.53 -29.10
N ALA A 34 -30.21 3.85 -28.92
CA ALA A 34 -30.30 2.64 -28.09
C ALA A 34 -29.39 1.51 -28.61
N PRO A 35 -28.69 0.77 -27.75
CA PRO A 35 -27.91 -0.39 -28.16
C PRO A 35 -28.82 -1.57 -28.51
N ALA A 36 -28.52 -2.22 -29.64
CA ALA A 36 -29.17 -3.44 -30.08
C ALA A 36 -28.81 -4.62 -29.16
N THR A 37 -29.84 -5.32 -28.68
CA THR A 37 -29.73 -6.54 -27.89
C THR A 37 -29.21 -7.69 -28.75
N ILE A 38 -27.96 -8.12 -28.53
CA ILE A 38 -27.42 -9.36 -29.09
C ILE A 38 -27.54 -10.44 -28.02
N ALA A 39 -28.34 -11.48 -28.29
CA ALA A 39 -28.45 -12.65 -27.44
C ALA A 39 -27.16 -13.47 -27.48
N PRO A 40 -26.64 -13.95 -26.33
CA PRO A 40 -25.46 -14.80 -26.32
C PRO A 40 -25.82 -16.24 -26.70
N THR A 41 -25.30 -16.70 -27.84
CA THR A 41 -25.29 -18.12 -28.22
C THR A 41 -24.17 -18.82 -27.45
N SER A 42 -24.53 -19.56 -26.40
CA SER A 42 -23.57 -20.37 -25.63
C SER A 42 -23.37 -21.74 -26.28
N THR A 43 -22.21 -21.93 -26.92
CA THR A 43 -21.75 -23.26 -27.34
C THR A 43 -21.12 -23.98 -26.14
N PRO A 44 -21.49 -25.23 -25.83
CA PRO A 44 -20.91 -25.96 -24.71
C PRO A 44 -19.45 -26.33 -24.98
N ILE A 45 -18.53 -25.85 -24.13
CA ILE A 45 -17.12 -26.22 -24.16
C ILE A 45 -16.97 -27.61 -23.53
N ALA A 46 -16.37 -28.54 -24.26
CA ALA A 46 -16.09 -29.90 -23.78
C ALA A 46 -15.16 -29.87 -22.56
N ARG A 47 -15.56 -30.59 -21.50
CA ARG A 47 -14.82 -30.67 -20.24
C ARG A 47 -13.61 -31.58 -20.43
N VAL A 48 -12.41 -31.00 -20.43
CA VAL A 48 -11.15 -31.76 -20.40
C VAL A 48 -10.95 -32.32 -18.98
N THR A 49 -11.09 -33.63 -18.82
CA THR A 49 -10.77 -34.32 -17.57
C THR A 49 -9.25 -34.50 -17.50
N LEU A 50 -8.59 -33.68 -16.69
CA LEU A 50 -7.16 -33.84 -16.42
C LEU A 50 -6.95 -34.92 -15.35
N THR A 51 -6.12 -35.90 -15.67
CA THR A 51 -5.67 -36.95 -14.75
C THR A 51 -4.92 -36.31 -13.57
N PRO A 52 -5.21 -36.67 -12.30
CA PRO A 52 -4.49 -36.11 -11.17
C PRO A 52 -3.03 -36.59 -11.20
N MET A 53 -2.11 -35.63 -11.29
CA MET A 53 -0.68 -35.89 -11.12
C MET A 53 -0.40 -36.36 -9.68
N PRO A 54 0.50 -37.33 -9.47
CA PRO A 54 0.88 -37.77 -8.14
C PRO A 54 1.44 -36.60 -7.33
N THR A 55 0.97 -36.45 -6.09
CA THR A 55 1.40 -35.39 -5.17
C THR A 55 2.87 -35.62 -4.79
N PRO A 56 3.82 -34.75 -5.18
CA PRO A 56 5.19 -34.90 -4.76
C PRO A 56 5.27 -34.65 -3.26
N THR A 57 5.90 -35.55 -2.51
CA THR A 57 6.30 -35.32 -1.11
C THR A 57 7.24 -34.12 -1.10
N ARG A 58 6.71 -32.95 -0.74
CA ARG A 58 7.43 -31.67 -0.87
C ARG A 58 8.57 -31.64 0.15
N ALA A 59 9.80 -31.44 -0.34
CA ALA A 59 10.97 -31.24 0.53
C ALA A 59 10.70 -30.15 1.60
N PRO A 60 11.34 -30.24 2.78
CA PRO A 60 11.22 -29.22 3.81
C PRO A 60 11.57 -27.84 3.23
N VAL A 61 10.71 -26.85 3.44
CA VAL A 61 10.95 -25.49 2.98
C VAL A 61 11.76 -24.75 4.03
N ALA A 62 12.86 -24.10 3.65
CA ALA A 62 13.71 -23.34 4.58
C ALA A 62 13.03 -22.09 5.18
N GLY A 63 11.97 -21.58 4.55
CA GLY A 63 11.19 -20.42 5.01
C GLY A 63 10.10 -20.02 4.02
N TYR A 64 9.09 -19.30 4.51
CA TYR A 64 8.05 -18.66 3.71
C TYR A 64 8.32 -17.17 3.67
N ILE A 65 8.38 -16.57 2.48
CA ILE A 65 8.65 -15.13 2.35
C ILE A 65 7.58 -14.43 1.51
N ASN A 66 7.04 -13.34 2.04
CA ASN A 66 6.17 -12.43 1.29
C ASN A 66 6.89 -11.13 0.94
N PHE A 67 6.77 -10.70 -0.33
CA PHE A 67 7.24 -9.40 -0.79
C PHE A 67 6.09 -8.41 -0.84
N VAL A 68 6.18 -7.36 -0.03
CA VAL A 68 5.12 -6.38 0.25
C VAL A 68 5.54 -5.04 -0.30
N ILE A 69 4.79 -4.55 -1.28
CA ILE A 69 4.98 -3.23 -1.88
C ILE A 69 3.82 -2.35 -1.41
N ASN A 70 4.12 -1.39 -0.53
CA ASN A 70 3.16 -0.35 -0.20
C ASN A 70 3.16 0.68 -1.33
N THR A 71 1.97 1.03 -1.85
CA THR A 71 1.81 1.87 -3.04
C THR A 71 0.80 2.98 -2.78
N HIS A 72 1.29 4.22 -2.70
CA HIS A 72 0.53 5.34 -2.17
C HIS A 72 1.00 6.74 -2.58
N ASP A 73 1.96 6.87 -3.51
CA ASP A 73 2.49 8.16 -3.99
C ASP A 73 1.66 8.73 -5.14
N TRP A 74 0.45 9.18 -4.81
CA TRP A 74 -0.49 9.79 -5.78
C TRP A 74 -0.02 11.15 -6.31
N THR A 75 1.02 11.74 -5.72
CA THR A 75 1.62 13.01 -6.16
C THR A 75 2.63 12.82 -7.30
N ARG A 76 3.16 11.60 -7.49
CA ARG A 76 4.12 11.23 -8.54
C ARG A 76 3.67 10.00 -9.30
N VAL A 77 2.53 10.15 -9.97
CA VAL A 77 1.78 9.03 -10.57
C VAL A 77 2.64 8.25 -11.59
N ASN A 78 3.47 8.94 -12.38
CA ASN A 78 4.28 8.30 -13.42
C ASN A 78 5.43 7.48 -12.83
N GLU A 79 6.19 8.05 -11.90
CA GLU A 79 7.29 7.36 -11.22
C GLU A 79 6.79 6.17 -10.40
N SER A 80 5.66 6.36 -9.71
CA SER A 80 4.96 5.30 -9.00
C SER A 80 4.55 4.19 -9.97
N ALA A 81 3.86 4.51 -11.07
CA ALA A 81 3.42 3.55 -12.08
C ALA A 81 4.57 2.75 -12.71
N ASP A 82 5.65 3.42 -13.15
CA ASP A 82 6.81 2.76 -13.75
C ASP A 82 7.51 1.83 -12.74
N THR A 83 7.53 2.21 -11.47
CA THR A 83 8.04 1.38 -10.37
C THR A 83 7.20 0.13 -10.17
N ILE A 84 5.88 0.25 -10.19
CA ILE A 84 4.97 -0.90 -10.06
C ILE A 84 5.12 -1.86 -11.25
N LEU A 85 5.17 -1.34 -12.48
CA LEU A 85 5.39 -2.18 -13.66
C LEU A 85 6.73 -2.90 -13.61
N ARG A 86 7.79 -2.23 -13.13
CA ARG A 86 9.10 -2.86 -12.92
C ARG A 86 9.06 -3.94 -11.86
N PHE A 87 8.37 -3.75 -10.73
CA PHE A 87 8.17 -4.81 -9.75
C PHE A 87 7.45 -6.02 -10.34
N ILE A 88 6.36 -5.80 -11.10
CA ILE A 88 5.61 -6.90 -11.72
C ILE A 88 6.51 -7.70 -12.67
N ALA A 89 7.24 -7.01 -13.56
CA ALA A 89 8.18 -7.65 -14.47
C ALA A 89 9.28 -8.43 -13.74
N LEU A 90 9.75 -7.91 -12.60
CA LEU A 90 10.76 -8.56 -11.78
C LEU A 90 10.22 -9.84 -11.13
N PHE A 91 9.02 -9.82 -10.55
CA PHE A 91 8.41 -11.04 -9.99
C PHE A 91 8.12 -12.08 -11.08
N GLU A 92 7.64 -11.66 -12.25
CA GLU A 92 7.43 -12.52 -13.43
C GLU A 92 8.74 -13.17 -13.89
N LYS A 93 9.84 -12.40 -13.97
CA LYS A 93 11.18 -12.92 -14.32
C LYS A 93 11.61 -14.09 -13.44
N TYR A 94 11.30 -14.05 -12.15
CA TYR A 94 11.64 -15.13 -11.20
C TYR A 94 10.51 -16.15 -11.02
N ASN A 95 9.43 -16.09 -11.80
CA ASN A 95 8.25 -16.94 -11.65
C ASN A 95 7.70 -16.94 -10.20
N THR A 96 7.66 -15.77 -9.60
CA THR A 96 7.18 -15.53 -8.23
C THR A 96 6.06 -14.50 -8.25
N ARG A 97 5.52 -14.18 -7.07
CA ARG A 97 4.48 -13.18 -6.90
C ARG A 97 4.82 -12.22 -5.78
N GLY A 98 4.46 -10.96 -5.99
CA GLY A 98 4.43 -9.92 -4.98
C GLY A 98 3.01 -9.60 -4.53
N GLU A 99 2.94 -8.82 -3.46
CA GLU A 99 1.72 -8.29 -2.88
C GLU A 99 1.76 -6.77 -2.85
N PHE A 100 0.75 -6.13 -3.47
CA PHE A 100 0.68 -4.68 -3.62
C PHE A 100 -0.41 -4.12 -2.71
N TYR A 101 -0.02 -3.30 -1.73
CA TYR A 101 -0.94 -2.59 -0.84
C TYR A 101 -1.26 -1.25 -1.47
N LEU A 102 -2.45 -1.14 -2.04
CA LEU A 102 -2.89 0.05 -2.76
C LEU A 102 -3.76 0.91 -1.86
N THR A 103 -3.71 2.23 -2.06
CA THR A 103 -4.72 3.16 -1.54
C THR A 103 -5.76 3.46 -2.63
N ALA A 104 -6.98 3.82 -2.27
CA ALA A 104 -7.97 4.23 -3.27
C ALA A 104 -7.50 5.46 -4.10
N PRO A 105 -6.87 6.50 -3.51
CA PRO A 105 -6.35 7.63 -4.27
C PRO A 105 -5.33 7.26 -5.36
N ILE A 106 -4.34 6.39 -5.08
CA ILE A 106 -3.38 6.01 -6.13
C ILE A 106 -4.04 5.18 -7.24
N VAL A 107 -5.02 4.34 -6.90
CA VAL A 107 -5.78 3.56 -7.88
C VAL A 107 -6.61 4.47 -8.78
N GLU A 108 -7.21 5.53 -8.23
CA GLU A 108 -7.88 6.56 -9.02
C GLU A 108 -6.91 7.25 -10.00
N GLN A 109 -5.73 7.63 -9.51
CA GLN A 109 -4.71 8.24 -10.35
C GLN A 109 -4.24 7.31 -11.47
N TYR A 110 -3.99 6.02 -11.18
CA TYR A 110 -3.66 5.04 -12.21
C TYR A 110 -4.79 4.85 -13.20
N ALA A 111 -6.03 4.66 -12.75
CA ALA A 111 -7.17 4.49 -13.66
C ALA A 111 -7.32 5.66 -14.64
N LYS A 112 -7.02 6.88 -14.20
CA LYS A 112 -7.13 8.09 -15.02
C LYS A 112 -5.93 8.36 -15.92
N HIS A 113 -4.72 8.12 -15.42
CA HIS A 113 -3.49 8.60 -16.07
C HIS A 113 -2.54 7.48 -16.52
N ARG A 114 -2.63 6.29 -15.90
CA ARG A 114 -1.78 5.12 -16.13
C ARG A 114 -2.59 3.82 -16.14
N PRO A 115 -3.60 3.69 -17.02
CA PRO A 115 -4.47 2.52 -17.06
C PRO A 115 -3.70 1.22 -17.37
N ASP A 116 -2.53 1.32 -18.01
CA ASP A 116 -1.58 0.24 -18.23
C ASP A 116 -1.19 -0.49 -16.93
N VAL A 117 -1.04 0.23 -15.82
CA VAL A 117 -0.75 -0.36 -14.51
C VAL A 117 -1.92 -1.20 -13.99
N ILE A 118 -3.14 -0.67 -14.13
CA ILE A 118 -4.36 -1.36 -13.72
C ILE A 118 -4.52 -2.66 -14.52
N GLU A 119 -4.38 -2.59 -15.85
CA GLU A 119 -4.47 -3.75 -16.73
C GLU A 119 -3.40 -4.80 -16.40
N LYS A 120 -2.15 -4.36 -16.22
CA LYS A 120 -1.05 -5.28 -15.87
C LYS A 120 -1.30 -5.98 -14.54
N LEU A 121 -1.73 -5.25 -13.51
CA LEU A 121 -2.06 -5.85 -12.21
C LEU A 121 -3.27 -6.80 -12.29
N LYS A 122 -4.32 -6.46 -13.04
CA LYS A 122 -5.51 -7.33 -13.24
C LYS A 122 -5.15 -8.65 -13.91
N ASN A 123 -4.29 -8.59 -14.93
CA ASN A 123 -3.89 -9.74 -15.73
C ASN A 123 -2.72 -10.52 -15.12
N SER A 124 -2.10 -9.99 -14.06
CA SER A 124 -1.03 -10.67 -13.33
C SER A 124 -1.58 -11.58 -12.22
N ALA A 125 -0.77 -12.55 -11.81
CA ALA A 125 -1.07 -13.38 -10.65
C ALA A 125 -0.78 -12.68 -9.29
N MET A 126 -0.33 -11.41 -9.30
CA MET A 126 0.03 -10.66 -8.08
C MET A 126 -1.17 -10.52 -7.14
N THR A 127 -0.89 -10.43 -5.84
CA THR A 127 -1.94 -10.18 -4.84
C THR A 127 -2.20 -8.68 -4.70
N ILE A 128 -3.48 -8.32 -4.65
CA ILE A 128 -3.93 -6.97 -4.32
C ILE A 128 -4.33 -6.94 -2.85
N SER A 129 -3.80 -5.96 -2.13
CA SER A 129 -4.11 -5.67 -0.73
C SER A 129 -4.41 -4.18 -0.58
N TYR A 130 -5.03 -3.80 0.54
CA TYR A 130 -5.53 -2.46 0.78
C TYR A 130 -4.89 -1.84 2.02
N HIS A 131 -4.63 -0.54 1.91
CA HIS A 131 -4.26 0.27 3.06
C HIS A 131 -4.70 1.71 2.86
N ILE A 132 -4.70 2.46 3.95
CA ILE A 132 -5.07 3.87 3.98
C ILE A 132 -3.84 4.75 4.22
N ARG A 133 -3.90 5.99 3.75
CA ARG A 133 -2.93 7.06 4.01
C ARG A 133 -3.67 8.37 4.29
N PRO A 134 -3.00 9.40 4.81
CA PRO A 134 -3.59 10.73 4.93
C PRO A 134 -4.21 11.19 3.59
N PRO A 135 -5.34 11.91 3.65
CA PRO A 135 -5.99 12.44 4.85
C PRO A 135 -7.10 11.54 5.41
N HIS A 136 -7.04 10.22 5.16
CA HIS A 136 -8.05 9.29 5.65
C HIS A 136 -8.18 9.37 7.19
N PRO A 137 -9.39 9.49 7.77
CA PRO A 137 -9.52 9.76 9.20
C PRO A 137 -9.15 8.61 10.11
N ALA A 138 -9.17 7.38 9.61
CA ALA A 138 -8.68 6.24 10.40
C ALA A 138 -7.15 6.11 10.35
N TYR A 139 -6.43 7.06 9.75
CA TYR A 139 -4.96 7.12 9.79
C TYR A 139 -4.49 7.81 11.08
N ILE A 140 -3.37 7.34 11.64
CA ILE A 140 -2.78 7.86 12.89
C ILE A 140 -2.66 9.39 12.82
N GLY A 141 -3.26 10.07 13.80
CA GLY A 141 -3.22 11.54 13.91
C GLY A 141 -4.30 12.29 13.12
N PHE A 142 -5.12 11.59 12.32
CA PHE A 142 -6.26 12.17 11.59
C PHE A 142 -7.62 11.75 12.16
N ASP A 143 -7.60 11.09 13.33
CA ASP A 143 -8.71 10.36 13.91
C ASP A 143 -9.53 11.14 14.94
N ASP A 144 -9.17 12.38 15.23
CA ASP A 144 -9.82 13.20 16.26
C ASP A 144 -11.33 13.36 16.03
N ARG A 145 -11.77 13.48 14.78
CA ARG A 145 -13.20 13.55 14.45
C ARG A 145 -13.96 12.24 14.66
N LEU A 146 -13.27 11.11 14.73
CA LEU A 146 -13.86 9.79 14.93
C LEU A 146 -13.99 9.44 16.43
N LYS A 147 -13.04 9.91 17.26
CA LYS A 147 -12.95 9.55 18.69
C LYS A 147 -14.22 9.85 19.48
N LYS A 148 -14.95 10.90 19.13
CA LYS A 148 -16.15 11.38 19.86
C LYS A 148 -17.47 10.81 19.36
N LEU A 149 -17.47 10.06 18.25
CA LEU A 149 -18.69 9.48 17.69
C LEU A 149 -19.19 8.34 18.57
N ASP A 150 -20.51 8.16 18.67
CA ASP A 150 -21.07 6.91 19.20
C ASP A 150 -20.75 5.74 18.25
N ASP A 151 -20.89 4.50 18.72
CA ASP A 151 -20.45 3.32 17.97
C ASP A 151 -21.19 3.14 16.63
N LYS A 152 -22.48 3.48 16.57
CA LYS A 152 -23.28 3.36 15.35
C LYS A 152 -22.84 4.39 14.32
N THR A 153 -22.67 5.63 14.75
CA THR A 153 -22.20 6.74 13.91
C THR A 153 -20.76 6.51 13.47
N LEU A 154 -19.89 5.97 14.33
CA LEU A 154 -18.53 5.59 14.01
C LEU A 154 -18.50 4.52 12.91
N GLU A 155 -19.25 3.43 13.08
CA GLU A 155 -19.30 2.35 12.09
C GLU A 155 -19.81 2.85 10.75
N GLN A 156 -20.92 3.61 10.73
CA GLN A 156 -21.46 4.19 9.50
C GLN A 156 -20.45 5.13 8.84
N THR A 157 -19.81 6.01 9.61
CA THR A 157 -18.82 6.97 9.08
C THR A 157 -17.65 6.22 8.44
N LEU A 158 -17.08 5.23 9.13
CA LEU A 158 -15.97 4.42 8.60
C LEU A 158 -16.39 3.65 7.34
N ARG A 159 -17.59 3.07 7.32
CA ARG A 159 -18.10 2.36 6.14
C ARG A 159 -18.25 3.28 4.95
N GLU A 160 -18.66 4.53 5.18
CA GLU A 160 -18.74 5.54 4.13
C GLU A 160 -17.36 5.87 3.55
N TYR A 161 -16.31 6.00 4.37
CA TYR A 161 -14.94 6.17 3.87
C TYR A 161 -14.43 4.97 3.06
N GLU A 162 -14.89 3.77 3.39
CA GLU A 162 -14.51 2.55 2.66
C GLU A 162 -15.37 2.27 1.41
N THR A 163 -16.37 3.12 1.15
CA THR A 163 -17.32 2.97 0.03
C THR A 163 -17.27 4.15 -0.94
N TYR A 164 -17.13 5.37 -0.43
CA TYR A 164 -17.20 6.61 -1.19
C TYR A 164 -15.84 7.29 -1.32
N ARG A 165 -15.70 8.14 -2.33
CA ARG A 165 -14.45 8.82 -2.62
C ARG A 165 -14.05 9.75 -1.49
N LEU A 166 -12.80 9.63 -1.04
CA LEU A 166 -12.18 10.59 -0.14
C LEU A 166 -11.74 11.83 -0.94
N ASP A 167 -12.28 13.00 -0.60
CA ASP A 167 -11.76 14.28 -1.07
C ASP A 167 -10.43 14.57 -0.37
N LEU A 168 -9.35 14.56 -1.14
CA LEU A 168 -8.00 14.79 -0.64
C LEU A 168 -7.78 16.21 -0.12
N ALA A 169 -8.53 17.21 -0.60
CA ALA A 169 -8.39 18.59 -0.15
C ALA A 169 -9.08 18.83 1.19
N THR A 170 -10.15 18.10 1.51
CA THR A 170 -10.92 18.35 2.74
C THR A 170 -10.85 17.21 3.75
N GLY A 171 -10.47 16.02 3.31
CA GLY A 171 -10.61 14.78 4.06
C GLY A 171 -12.06 14.31 4.19
N ASN A 172 -13.04 14.96 3.55
CA ASN A 172 -14.44 14.53 3.59
C ASN A 172 -14.74 13.48 2.51
N ILE A 173 -15.93 12.91 2.55
CA ILE A 173 -16.41 11.98 1.51
C ILE A 173 -17.20 12.73 0.44
N ASP A 174 -16.99 12.33 -0.81
CA ASP A 174 -17.86 12.63 -1.95
C ASP A 174 -18.71 11.39 -2.25
N LYS A 175 -19.98 11.43 -1.84
CA LYS A 175 -20.93 10.31 -2.02
C LYS A 175 -21.36 10.09 -3.47
N ALA A 176 -21.03 11.01 -4.39
CA ALA A 176 -21.34 10.86 -5.80
C ALA A 176 -20.35 9.93 -6.52
N GLN A 177 -19.22 9.59 -5.90
CA GLN A 177 -18.14 8.81 -6.51
C GLN A 177 -17.75 7.61 -5.61
N PRO A 178 -17.43 6.45 -6.19
CA PRO A 178 -16.93 5.32 -5.43
C PRO A 178 -15.52 5.60 -4.88
N GLY A 179 -15.19 5.02 -3.73
CA GLY A 179 -13.86 5.13 -3.13
C GLY A 179 -13.56 4.00 -2.15
N GLY A 180 -12.51 4.23 -1.34
CA GLY A 180 -12.12 3.30 -0.28
C GLY A 180 -11.75 1.89 -0.78
N TYR A 181 -11.83 0.93 0.13
CA TYR A 181 -11.66 -0.49 -0.19
C TYR A 181 -12.58 -0.95 -1.34
N ALA A 182 -13.85 -0.52 -1.35
CA ALA A 182 -14.84 -0.96 -2.33
C ALA A 182 -14.45 -0.58 -3.76
N TYR A 183 -13.93 0.63 -3.97
CA TYR A 183 -13.45 1.07 -5.28
C TYR A 183 -12.24 0.27 -5.76
N VAL A 184 -11.28 -0.02 -4.87
CA VAL A 184 -10.13 -0.87 -5.25
C VAL A 184 -10.63 -2.25 -5.68
N ALA A 185 -11.57 -2.85 -4.95
CA ALA A 185 -12.16 -4.12 -5.32
C ALA A 185 -12.86 -4.08 -6.70
N GLN A 186 -13.61 -3.00 -6.96
CA GLN A 186 -14.30 -2.78 -8.23
C GLN A 186 -13.33 -2.67 -9.41
N VAL A 187 -12.29 -1.83 -9.30
CA VAL A 187 -11.33 -1.58 -10.38
C VAL A 187 -10.62 -2.87 -10.81
N PHE A 188 -10.16 -3.65 -9.82
CA PHE A 188 -9.42 -4.89 -10.08
C PHE A 188 -10.33 -6.10 -10.33
N GLY A 189 -11.64 -6.00 -10.10
CA GLY A 189 -12.58 -7.11 -10.23
C GLY A 189 -12.35 -8.24 -9.21
N ARG A 190 -11.61 -7.95 -8.13
CA ARG A 190 -11.31 -8.90 -7.05
C ARG A 190 -11.08 -8.13 -5.75
N LYS A 191 -11.47 -8.76 -4.64
CA LYS A 191 -11.38 -8.17 -3.30
C LYS A 191 -9.92 -8.11 -2.83
N PRO A 192 -9.43 -6.95 -2.32
CA PRO A 192 -8.14 -6.90 -1.65
C PRO A 192 -8.05 -7.91 -0.49
N VAL A 193 -6.98 -8.71 -0.45
CA VAL A 193 -6.87 -9.85 0.47
C VAL A 193 -6.58 -9.38 1.89
N VAL A 194 -5.59 -8.50 2.04
CA VAL A 194 -5.24 -7.87 3.33
C VAL A 194 -5.82 -6.48 3.38
N ALA A 195 -6.34 -6.08 4.54
CA ALA A 195 -6.62 -4.69 4.86
C ALA A 195 -5.89 -4.29 6.14
N SER A 196 -5.16 -3.16 6.09
CA SER A 196 -4.41 -2.66 7.24
C SER A 196 -5.06 -1.39 7.81
N PRO A 197 -5.78 -1.48 8.95
CA PRO A 197 -6.21 -0.29 9.66
C PRO A 197 -4.99 0.39 10.29
N GLN A 198 -4.80 1.67 10.01
CA GLN A 198 -3.66 2.44 10.49
C GLN A 198 -4.10 3.41 11.59
N SER A 199 -4.88 2.93 12.55
CA SER A 199 -5.30 3.70 13.73
C SER A 199 -4.68 3.08 14.99
N ASN A 200 -4.25 3.95 15.91
CA ASN A 200 -3.81 3.56 17.25
C ASN A 200 -4.98 3.47 18.24
N ASP A 201 -6.17 3.95 17.88
CA ASP A 201 -7.37 3.83 18.70
C ASP A 201 -7.97 2.42 18.52
N PRO A 202 -8.03 1.59 19.59
CA PRO A 202 -8.53 0.22 19.47
C PRO A 202 -9.99 0.13 19.02
N ARG A 203 -10.83 1.11 19.37
CA ARG A 203 -12.26 1.12 19.00
C ARG A 203 -12.42 1.40 17.51
N ILE A 204 -11.71 2.39 16.99
CA ILE A 204 -11.69 2.71 15.56
C ILE A 204 -11.12 1.54 14.78
N ARG A 205 -9.98 1.00 15.23
CA ARG A 205 -9.31 -0.14 14.59
C ARG A 205 -10.23 -1.36 14.49
N LYS A 206 -10.83 -1.78 15.60
CA LYS A 206 -11.74 -2.94 15.65
C LYS A 206 -12.96 -2.76 14.75
N THR A 207 -13.56 -1.57 14.77
CA THR A 207 -14.72 -1.24 13.91
C THR A 207 -14.35 -1.31 12.44
N LEU A 208 -13.18 -0.78 12.06
CA LEU A 208 -12.72 -0.80 10.69
C LEU A 208 -12.37 -2.22 10.21
N LEU A 209 -11.79 -3.07 11.07
CA LEU A 209 -11.54 -4.48 10.75
C LEU A 209 -12.83 -5.26 10.51
N LYS A 210 -13.87 -5.02 11.32
CA LYS A 210 -15.20 -5.58 11.10
C LYS A 210 -15.72 -5.20 9.70
N ILE A 211 -15.65 -3.91 9.34
CA ILE A 211 -16.08 -3.43 8.02
C ILE A 211 -15.28 -4.09 6.90
N TYR A 212 -13.96 -4.18 7.03
CA TYR A 212 -13.12 -4.86 6.03
C TYR A 212 -13.47 -6.33 5.86
N ALA A 213 -13.74 -7.04 6.95
CA ALA A 213 -14.18 -8.44 6.89
C ALA A 213 -15.51 -8.60 6.13
N GLU A 214 -16.47 -7.71 6.37
CA GLU A 214 -17.75 -7.71 5.67
C GLU A 214 -17.62 -7.37 4.18
N LEU A 215 -16.71 -6.44 3.83
CA LEU A 215 -16.37 -6.14 2.43
C LEU A 215 -15.61 -7.30 1.77
N GLY A 216 -15.00 -8.17 2.57
CA GLY A 216 -14.41 -9.45 2.18
C GLY A 216 -12.88 -9.46 2.11
N ALA A 217 -12.23 -8.58 2.86
CA ALA A 217 -10.86 -8.82 3.28
C ALA A 217 -10.80 -10.15 4.06
N GLN A 218 -9.67 -10.83 3.98
CA GLN A 218 -9.47 -12.14 4.60
C GLN A 218 -8.35 -12.09 5.64
N MET A 219 -7.51 -11.07 5.56
CA MET A 219 -6.35 -10.88 6.42
C MET A 219 -6.21 -9.45 6.92
N GLN A 220 -5.54 -9.29 8.06
CA GLN A 220 -5.11 -8.02 8.63
C GLN A 220 -3.62 -8.04 8.99
N VAL A 221 -3.08 -6.85 9.25
CA VAL A 221 -1.74 -6.65 9.81
C VAL A 221 -1.88 -6.06 11.21
N LEU A 222 -1.34 -6.73 12.23
CA LEU A 222 -1.20 -6.18 13.59
C LEU A 222 0.05 -5.30 13.68
N TYR A 223 1.22 -5.88 13.40
CA TYR A 223 2.49 -5.18 13.19
C TYR A 223 3.43 -6.07 12.36
N HIS A 224 4.37 -5.50 11.63
CA HIS A 224 5.21 -6.26 10.66
C HIS A 224 6.36 -7.06 11.30
N GLU A 225 6.64 -6.83 12.59
CA GLU A 225 7.92 -7.22 13.24
C GLU A 225 7.74 -7.75 14.68
N GLU A 226 6.50 -8.03 15.12
CA GLU A 226 6.22 -8.52 16.48
C GLU A 226 6.55 -10.00 16.70
N GLY A 227 6.93 -10.72 15.64
CA GLY A 227 7.12 -12.16 15.66
C GLY A 227 5.79 -12.92 15.59
N THR A 228 5.86 -14.25 15.55
CA THR A 228 4.66 -15.10 15.66
C THR A 228 4.84 -16.19 16.70
N ALA A 229 3.74 -16.70 17.25
CA ALA A 229 3.80 -17.84 18.16
C ALA A 229 4.43 -19.06 17.44
N LEU A 230 5.30 -19.79 18.15
CA LEU A 230 6.05 -20.90 17.56
C LEU A 230 5.14 -22.07 17.19
N ASP A 231 4.18 -22.40 18.05
CA ASP A 231 3.24 -23.50 17.90
C ASP A 231 2.07 -23.17 16.97
N LYS A 232 1.64 -21.90 16.95
CA LYS A 232 0.48 -21.42 16.17
C LYS A 232 0.78 -20.07 15.48
N PRO A 233 1.58 -20.06 14.42
CA PRO A 233 1.99 -18.82 13.75
C PRO A 233 0.85 -18.14 12.96
N LEU A 234 -0.16 -18.90 12.54
CA LEU A 234 -1.32 -18.41 11.79
C LEU A 234 -2.52 -18.32 12.74
N VAL A 235 -2.89 -17.10 13.12
CA VAL A 235 -3.97 -16.83 14.08
C VAL A 235 -5.04 -15.93 13.48
N LYS A 236 -6.25 -16.00 14.04
CA LYS A 236 -7.30 -15.02 13.74
C LYS A 236 -7.37 -13.97 14.84
N ALA A 237 -7.59 -12.73 14.44
CA ALA A 237 -7.95 -11.61 15.31
C ALA A 237 -9.05 -10.80 14.63
N ASP A 238 -10.06 -10.38 15.38
CA ASP A 238 -11.20 -9.58 14.87
C ASP A 238 -11.87 -10.16 13.62
N GLY A 239 -11.98 -11.50 13.55
CA GLY A 239 -12.61 -12.20 12.42
C GLY A 239 -11.73 -12.39 11.18
N LEU A 240 -10.53 -11.81 11.14
CA LEU A 240 -9.57 -11.90 10.03
C LEU A 240 -8.33 -12.70 10.42
N TRP A 241 -7.71 -13.36 9.45
CA TRP A 241 -6.39 -13.97 9.65
C TRP A 241 -5.33 -12.86 9.85
N VAL A 242 -4.35 -13.07 10.71
CA VAL A 242 -3.23 -12.15 10.88
C VAL A 242 -2.10 -12.57 9.94
N ARG A 243 -1.55 -11.61 9.18
CA ARG A 243 -0.38 -11.88 8.32
C ARG A 243 0.83 -12.22 9.21
N PRO A 244 1.35 -13.45 9.16
CA PRO A 244 2.48 -13.86 9.99
C PRO A 244 3.77 -13.17 9.53
N SER A 245 4.62 -12.83 10.49
CA SER A 245 5.97 -12.32 10.24
C SER A 245 6.82 -12.58 11.47
N ASP A 246 7.65 -13.63 11.43
CA ASP A 246 8.63 -13.91 12.48
C ASP A 246 9.73 -12.86 12.49
N PHE A 247 10.12 -12.38 11.31
CA PHE A 247 11.01 -11.24 11.15
C PHE A 247 10.80 -10.53 9.81
N SER A 248 11.29 -9.29 9.73
CA SER A 248 11.23 -8.47 8.53
C SER A 248 12.61 -8.23 7.91
N ILE A 249 12.64 -8.07 6.58
CA ILE A 249 13.76 -7.53 5.82
C ILE A 249 13.37 -6.12 5.36
N THR A 250 13.46 -5.19 6.31
CA THR A 250 13.02 -3.81 6.11
C THR A 250 13.96 -2.83 6.80
N ARG A 251 14.29 -3.10 8.06
CA ARG A 251 15.11 -2.22 8.89
C ARG A 251 16.45 -2.85 9.26
N ILE A 252 17.45 -2.01 9.43
CA ILE A 252 18.76 -2.36 9.96
C ILE A 252 18.95 -1.69 11.32
N PRO A 253 19.48 -2.43 12.32
CA PRO A 253 19.87 -1.81 13.57
C PRO A 253 21.08 -0.91 13.31
N VAL A 254 20.99 0.36 13.74
CA VAL A 254 22.13 1.28 13.71
C VAL A 254 22.53 1.55 15.14
N THR A 255 23.79 1.32 15.46
CA THR A 255 24.39 1.67 16.77
C THR A 255 24.49 3.19 16.89
N THR A 256 23.37 3.84 17.20
CA THR A 256 23.34 5.23 17.67
C THR A 256 23.03 5.25 19.17
N ALA A 257 23.42 6.31 19.87
CA ALA A 257 23.11 6.50 21.29
C ALA A 257 21.59 6.53 21.61
N LYS A 258 20.73 6.52 20.58
CA LYS A 258 19.27 6.51 20.68
C LYS A 258 18.62 5.21 20.17
N GLY A 259 19.41 4.20 19.76
CA GLY A 259 18.88 2.91 19.29
C GLY A 259 17.98 3.01 18.05
N THR A 260 18.27 3.94 17.14
CA THR A 260 17.42 4.17 15.96
C THR A 260 17.69 3.14 14.87
N GLU A 261 16.64 2.47 14.39
CA GLU A 261 16.68 1.66 13.18
C GLU A 261 16.56 2.52 11.93
N GLU A 262 17.24 2.13 10.85
CA GLU A 262 17.12 2.76 9.53
C GLU A 262 16.62 1.76 8.50
N PHE A 263 16.07 2.21 7.39
CA PHE A 263 15.71 1.31 6.29
C PHE A 263 16.95 0.89 5.51
N TRP A 264 17.05 -0.37 5.07
CA TRP A 264 18.27 -0.84 4.37
C TRP A 264 18.59 -0.02 3.10
N TRP A 265 17.57 0.50 2.41
CA TRP A 265 17.76 1.32 1.22
C TRP A 265 18.35 2.72 1.48
N THR A 266 18.37 3.21 2.74
CA THR A 266 19.04 4.47 3.08
C THR A 266 20.56 4.33 3.15
N ARG A 267 21.08 3.10 3.25
CA ARG A 267 22.52 2.81 3.28
C ARG A 267 23.13 2.52 1.91
N LEU A 268 22.33 2.34 0.87
CA LEU A 268 22.85 2.06 -0.45
C LEU A 268 23.46 3.32 -1.07
N GLY A 269 24.66 3.18 -1.64
CA GLY A 269 25.49 4.30 -2.06
C GLY A 269 26.35 4.92 -0.95
N THR A 270 26.39 4.32 0.25
CA THR A 270 27.33 4.68 1.33
C THR A 270 28.52 3.70 1.37
N PRO A 271 29.65 4.04 2.02
CA PRO A 271 30.78 3.13 2.18
C PRO A 271 30.42 1.79 2.84
N GLN A 272 29.38 1.77 3.68
CA GLN A 272 28.93 0.58 4.41
C GLN A 272 27.87 -0.25 3.67
N GLN A 273 27.55 0.06 2.40
CA GLN A 273 26.45 -0.60 1.68
C GLN A 273 26.54 -2.14 1.63
N THR A 274 27.74 -2.72 1.62
CA THR A 274 27.96 -4.17 1.55
C THR A 274 27.61 -4.90 2.84
N GLU A 275 27.54 -4.19 3.96
CA GLU A 275 27.18 -4.74 5.27
C GLU A 275 25.68 -4.90 5.43
N PHE A 276 24.90 -4.07 4.73
CA PHE A 276 23.46 -3.89 4.95
C PHE A 276 22.61 -4.25 3.72
N THR A 277 23.10 -5.15 2.86
CA THR A 277 22.30 -5.62 1.72
C THR A 277 21.14 -6.51 2.22
N PRO A 278 19.93 -6.36 1.65
CA PRO A 278 18.75 -7.10 2.12
C PRO A 278 18.90 -8.62 1.91
N ALA A 279 19.64 -9.06 0.88
CA ALA A 279 19.94 -10.48 0.67
C ALA A 279 20.81 -11.06 1.80
N LYS A 280 21.84 -10.32 2.24
CA LYS A 280 22.69 -10.72 3.36
C LYS A 280 21.90 -10.73 4.67
N MET A 281 21.07 -9.70 4.91
CA MET A 281 20.17 -9.65 6.07
C MET A 281 19.27 -10.89 6.13
N LEU A 282 18.66 -11.26 5.00
CA LEU A 282 17.81 -12.44 4.88
C LEU A 282 18.58 -13.72 5.22
N GLN A 283 19.77 -13.91 4.65
CA GLN A 283 20.61 -15.08 4.92
C GLN A 283 21.03 -15.18 6.39
N THR A 284 21.43 -14.06 6.99
CA THR A 284 21.83 -13.98 8.39
C THR A 284 20.66 -14.35 9.31
N GLN A 285 19.47 -13.77 9.09
CA GLN A 285 18.31 -14.07 9.93
C GLN A 285 17.80 -15.51 9.74
N LEU A 286 17.84 -16.04 8.52
CA LEU A 286 17.55 -17.46 8.27
C LEU A 286 18.52 -18.39 8.99
N THR A 287 19.82 -18.08 8.98
CA THR A 287 20.84 -18.89 9.66
C THR A 287 20.67 -18.85 11.18
N ALA A 288 20.24 -17.70 11.71
CA ALA A 288 19.99 -17.53 13.14
C ALA A 288 18.69 -18.20 13.61
N TRP A 289 17.78 -18.55 12.69
CA TRP A 289 16.49 -19.14 13.03
C TRP A 289 16.65 -20.59 13.52
N ASN A 290 16.31 -20.83 14.78
CA ASN A 290 16.49 -22.12 15.45
C ASN A 290 15.19 -22.75 15.98
N ALA A 291 14.03 -22.21 15.60
CA ALA A 291 12.74 -22.75 16.02
C ALA A 291 12.37 -24.03 15.24
N PRO A 292 11.50 -24.91 15.78
CA PRO A 292 11.19 -26.22 15.18
C PRO A 292 10.27 -26.16 13.93
N ARG A 293 10.15 -25.00 13.29
CA ARG A 293 9.37 -24.80 12.06
C ARG A 293 10.08 -23.82 11.14
N ALA A 294 9.73 -23.81 9.86
CA ALA A 294 10.18 -22.76 8.95
C ALA A 294 9.63 -21.37 9.39
N PRO A 295 10.41 -20.29 9.25
CA PRO A 295 9.95 -18.94 9.55
C PRO A 295 9.00 -18.39 8.47
N PHE A 296 8.15 -17.45 8.87
CA PHE A 296 7.40 -16.55 8.01
C PHE A 296 8.13 -15.20 7.96
N ILE A 297 8.42 -14.71 6.75
CA ILE A 297 9.32 -13.58 6.53
C ILE A 297 8.59 -12.51 5.74
N THR A 298 8.67 -11.27 6.18
CA THR A 298 8.19 -10.12 5.40
C THR A 298 9.37 -9.34 4.81
N ALA A 299 9.44 -9.22 3.49
CA ALA A 299 10.24 -8.18 2.84
C ALA A 299 9.32 -7.03 2.43
N LEU A 300 9.48 -5.85 3.04
CA LEU A 300 8.64 -4.67 2.79
C LEU A 300 9.46 -3.51 2.24
N ILE A 301 8.92 -2.84 1.22
CA ILE A 301 9.40 -1.56 0.70
C ILE A 301 8.21 -0.69 0.28
N HIS A 302 8.36 0.63 0.32
CA HIS A 302 7.41 1.54 -0.34
C HIS A 302 7.87 1.82 -1.76
N GLU A 303 6.94 1.95 -2.70
CA GLU A 303 7.30 2.21 -4.09
C GLU A 303 8.06 3.52 -4.26
N ASN A 304 7.70 4.55 -3.49
CA ASN A 304 8.37 5.86 -3.57
C ASN A 304 9.79 5.85 -3.02
N ASP A 305 10.13 4.89 -2.16
CA ASP A 305 11.49 4.74 -1.64
C ASP A 305 12.49 4.36 -2.75
N LEU A 306 12.04 3.92 -3.93
CA LEU A 306 12.90 3.56 -5.06
C LEU A 306 13.41 4.80 -5.82
N TYR A 307 12.66 5.90 -5.81
CA TYR A 307 12.95 7.08 -6.63
C TYR A 307 13.00 8.40 -5.84
N ALA A 308 12.55 8.44 -4.59
CA ALA A 308 12.56 9.63 -3.74
C ALA A 308 12.99 9.35 -2.29
N ASN A 309 13.47 10.40 -1.62
CA ASN A 309 13.71 10.43 -0.19
C ASN A 309 12.50 11.06 0.52
N GLY A 310 11.60 10.23 1.02
CA GLY A 310 10.35 10.62 1.67
C GLY A 310 9.14 10.49 0.76
N THR A 311 7.97 10.84 1.30
CA THR A 311 6.67 10.66 0.63
C THR A 311 6.14 11.99 0.10
N GLY A 312 5.80 12.05 -1.20
CA GLY A 312 5.50 13.31 -1.89
C GLY A 312 4.32 14.09 -1.32
N TRP A 313 3.31 13.41 -0.77
CA TRP A 313 2.17 14.06 -0.12
C TRP A 313 2.42 14.53 1.32
N SER A 314 3.60 14.28 1.89
CA SER A 314 3.87 14.61 3.31
C SER A 314 3.75 16.11 3.58
N SER A 315 4.27 16.96 2.69
CA SER A 315 4.18 18.43 2.84
C SER A 315 2.75 18.97 2.71
N ILE A 316 1.84 18.22 2.10
CA ILE A 316 0.43 18.58 1.96
C ILE A 316 -0.31 18.37 3.28
N TYR A 317 -0.06 17.23 3.94
CA TYR A 317 -0.85 16.78 5.08
C TYR A 317 -0.17 17.00 6.44
N TYR A 318 1.10 17.41 6.47
CA TYR A 318 1.82 17.67 7.72
C TYR A 318 2.46 19.05 7.72
N ALA A 319 2.33 19.74 8.86
CA ALA A 319 3.00 20.99 9.17
C ALA A 319 3.89 20.79 10.40
N ARG A 320 5.21 20.97 10.22
CA ARG A 320 6.22 20.80 11.29
C ARG A 320 6.11 19.42 11.98
N GLY A 321 5.85 18.38 11.20
CA GLY A 321 5.74 16.99 11.68
C GLY A 321 4.40 16.62 12.31
N ASN A 322 3.47 17.56 12.45
CA ASN A 322 2.12 17.30 12.97
C ASN A 322 1.09 17.27 11.83
N PRO A 323 0.02 16.47 11.93
CA PRO A 323 -1.11 16.55 11.00
C PRO A 323 -1.60 17.99 10.82
N ALA A 324 -1.69 18.44 9.57
CA ALA A 324 -2.29 19.71 9.22
C ALA A 324 -3.83 19.63 9.33
N SER A 325 -4.49 20.78 9.39
CA SER A 325 -5.96 20.85 9.32
C SER A 325 -6.42 21.10 7.88
N PRO A 326 -7.56 20.52 7.45
CA PRO A 326 -8.17 20.86 6.17
C PRO A 326 -8.72 22.30 6.17
N PRO A 327 -8.92 22.94 5.00
CA PRO A 327 -8.62 22.40 3.67
C PRO A 327 -7.11 22.37 3.39
N TYR A 328 -6.64 21.22 2.89
CA TYR A 328 -5.26 21.00 2.46
C TYR A 328 -5.03 21.63 1.10
N ASN A 329 -3.90 22.31 0.95
CA ASN A 329 -3.47 22.81 -0.35
C ASN A 329 -2.76 21.68 -1.13
N LEU A 330 -3.49 21.05 -2.05
CA LEU A 330 -2.93 19.97 -2.88
C LEU A 330 -1.83 20.45 -3.85
N ASN A 331 -1.69 21.76 -4.04
CA ASN A 331 -0.62 22.37 -4.83
C ASN A 331 0.61 22.73 -3.98
N THR A 332 0.66 22.30 -2.71
CA THR A 332 1.84 22.52 -1.86
C THR A 332 3.04 21.85 -2.50
N SER A 333 4.15 22.57 -2.62
CA SER A 333 5.36 22.03 -3.23
C SER A 333 5.83 20.77 -2.51
N ASP A 334 6.19 19.76 -3.30
CA ASP A 334 6.79 18.55 -2.79
C ASP A 334 8.22 18.86 -2.29
N THR A 335 8.46 18.65 -1.00
CA THR A 335 9.75 18.93 -0.36
C THR A 335 10.70 17.73 -0.39
N THR A 336 10.26 16.59 -0.91
CA THR A 336 11.07 15.37 -0.98
C THR A 336 12.10 15.47 -2.10
N LYS A 337 13.26 14.84 -1.89
CA LYS A 337 14.39 14.92 -2.84
C LYS A 337 14.39 13.67 -3.72
N PRO A 338 14.40 13.81 -5.07
CA PRO A 338 14.64 12.67 -5.95
C PRO A 338 15.95 11.96 -5.60
N ARG A 339 15.98 10.63 -5.74
CA ARG A 339 17.20 9.84 -5.59
C ARG A 339 18.02 9.94 -6.86
N ALA A 340 19.34 10.02 -6.72
CA ALA A 340 20.26 9.93 -7.86
C ALA A 340 20.11 8.57 -8.56
N LYS A 341 20.22 8.53 -9.89
CA LYS A 341 20.00 7.31 -10.69
C LYS A 341 20.85 6.13 -10.23
N ALA A 342 22.12 6.37 -9.91
CA ALA A 342 23.03 5.34 -9.38
C ALA A 342 22.52 4.73 -8.06
N THR A 343 21.93 5.54 -7.18
CA THR A 343 21.30 5.05 -5.94
C THR A 343 20.04 4.25 -6.24
N GLN A 344 19.20 4.71 -7.16
CA GLN A 344 18.00 3.95 -7.57
C GLN A 344 18.41 2.57 -8.13
N ASP A 345 19.42 2.52 -8.98
CA ASP A 345 19.93 1.27 -9.57
C ASP A 345 20.52 0.34 -8.51
N ALA A 346 21.24 0.88 -7.53
CA ALA A 346 21.74 0.10 -6.41
C ALA A 346 20.59 -0.50 -5.57
N ILE A 347 19.52 0.26 -5.30
CA ILE A 347 18.35 -0.25 -4.57
C ILE A 347 17.67 -1.37 -5.36
N TRP A 348 17.47 -1.18 -6.66
CA TRP A 348 16.89 -2.20 -7.52
C TRP A 348 17.73 -3.47 -7.59
N GLN A 349 19.05 -3.35 -7.76
CA GLN A 349 19.96 -4.47 -7.79
C GLN A 349 19.95 -5.24 -6.47
N ALA A 350 19.95 -4.53 -5.34
CA ALA A 350 19.89 -5.12 -4.01
C ALA A 350 18.56 -5.87 -3.77
N TYR A 351 17.44 -5.27 -4.17
CA TYR A 351 16.12 -5.89 -4.07
C TYR A 351 16.02 -7.14 -4.95
N GLU A 352 16.47 -7.05 -6.21
CA GLU A 352 16.50 -8.18 -7.14
C GLU A 352 17.38 -9.32 -6.62
N ALA A 353 18.54 -9.03 -6.04
CA ALA A 353 19.40 -10.06 -5.43
C ALA A 353 18.69 -10.80 -4.28
N MET A 354 17.94 -10.08 -3.43
CA MET A 354 17.13 -10.70 -2.37
C MET A 354 16.03 -11.58 -2.97
N LEU A 355 15.30 -11.09 -3.97
CA LEU A 355 14.25 -11.86 -4.63
C LEU A 355 14.78 -13.10 -5.32
N ALA A 356 15.91 -13.00 -6.03
CA ALA A 356 16.57 -14.11 -6.69
C ALA A 356 16.97 -15.21 -5.69
N TYR A 357 17.58 -14.81 -4.56
CA TYR A 357 17.91 -15.74 -3.49
C TYR A 357 16.66 -16.41 -2.92
N ALA A 358 15.62 -15.63 -2.61
CA ALA A 358 14.36 -16.15 -2.08
C ALA A 358 13.67 -17.12 -3.04
N ALA A 359 13.63 -16.82 -4.33
CA ALA A 359 13.03 -17.68 -5.35
C ALA A 359 13.72 -19.05 -5.46
N GLN A 360 15.01 -19.12 -5.17
CA GLN A 360 15.80 -20.36 -5.22
C GLN A 360 15.77 -21.15 -3.91
N ASN A 361 15.66 -20.48 -2.77
CA ASN A 361 15.91 -21.10 -1.45
C ASN A 361 14.69 -21.15 -0.53
N LEU A 362 13.65 -20.36 -0.82
CA LEU A 362 12.46 -20.20 0.03
C LEU A 362 11.19 -20.47 -0.76
N ARG A 363 10.06 -20.61 -0.05
CA ARG A 363 8.75 -20.54 -0.68
C ARG A 363 8.29 -19.09 -0.69
N VAL A 364 8.38 -18.47 -1.86
CA VAL A 364 7.78 -17.14 -2.08
C VAL A 364 6.27 -17.28 -2.08
N VAL A 365 5.61 -16.56 -1.18
CA VAL A 365 4.16 -16.57 -0.95
C VAL A 365 3.61 -15.16 -0.98
N THR A 366 2.31 -15.08 -1.24
CA THR A 366 1.52 -13.87 -1.02
C THR A 366 0.50 -14.13 0.10
N SER A 367 -0.16 -13.08 0.60
CA SER A 367 -1.23 -13.27 1.59
C SER A 367 -2.36 -14.17 1.09
N GLN A 368 -2.62 -14.24 -0.23
CA GLN A 368 -3.58 -15.19 -0.77
C GLN A 368 -3.17 -16.66 -0.54
N ASP A 369 -1.87 -16.96 -0.56
CA ASP A 369 -1.36 -18.30 -0.24
C ASP A 369 -1.39 -18.58 1.26
N LEU A 370 -1.13 -17.55 2.06
CA LEU A 370 -1.16 -17.65 3.51
C LEU A 370 -2.58 -17.90 4.03
N VAL A 371 -3.60 -17.31 3.40
CA VAL A 371 -5.00 -17.65 3.67
C VAL A 371 -5.26 -19.13 3.42
N LYS A 372 -4.87 -19.66 2.25
CA LYS A 372 -5.08 -21.08 1.92
C LYS A 372 -4.35 -22.00 2.91
N LEU A 373 -3.12 -21.63 3.25
CA LEU A 373 -2.34 -22.34 4.26
C LEU A 373 -3.04 -22.34 5.63
N ALA A 374 -3.61 -21.20 6.03
CA ALA A 374 -4.32 -21.05 7.29
C ALA A 374 -5.68 -21.76 7.32
N SER A 375 -6.40 -21.82 6.19
CA SER A 375 -7.69 -22.52 6.07
C SER A 375 -7.56 -24.03 5.86
N GLY A 376 -6.35 -24.52 5.58
CA GLY A 376 -6.12 -25.93 5.25
C GLY A 376 -6.58 -26.31 3.83
N GLU A 377 -6.86 -25.32 2.98
CA GLU A 377 -7.18 -25.52 1.58
C GLU A 377 -5.91 -25.94 0.82
N LYS A 378 -6.00 -27.06 0.08
CA LYS A 378 -4.89 -27.61 -0.71
C LYS A 378 -4.79 -26.95 -2.09
#